data_AF-A0A8H4RF09-F1
#
_entry.id   AF-A0A8H4RF09-F1
#
_cell.length_a   1.000
_cell.length_b   1.000
_cell.length_c   1.000
_cell.angle_alpha   90.00
_cell.angle_beta   90.00
_cell.angle_gamma   90.00
#
_symmetry.space_group_name_H-M   'P 1'
#
loop_
_entity.id
_entity.type
_entity.pdbx_description
1 polymer ?
#
loop_
_entity_poly.entity_id
_entity_poly.type
_entity_poly.pdbx_seq_one_letter_code
_entity_poly.pdbx_strand_id
1 'polypeptide(L)'
;MHSSFTSIASASLIGLSCLSTLASAAPFSYGGNPLGNNFPTPNADQIKAIETTAHGSLPIPPAATGAPAPSLKNDTITSLQLIAFNELFEVAFFTDLLKNITTNMSGYTIPNAKKRQTVINNLVAIQAQEELHALNANNGLKASNAQPIQPCQYVFPVDNLNDAIELASTFTDVVLGTLQDVQQAAAVAGDAGFVPGVGAVIGQEGEQNGFFRSFGGKIPSALPFLTRSTRSFAFSALNQGFVVPNSCPNFNTISPDLKVFQLLTVDASAIEKNPAAGKISFTFELPQGGPKPEWKSDWSGLEIVYINQQNAPITASLESVQVKGNTVTLQALFPFDAATFGNGLTIAALATAGAPIATVDQVAAATYAGPALIEIN
;
A
#
# COMPACT_ATOMS: atom_id res chain seq x y z
N MET A 1 -37.75 -56.28 -16.24
CA MET A 1 -36.90 -55.21 -16.81
C MET A 1 -36.54 -54.27 -15.67
N HIS A 2 -35.37 -54.49 -15.07
CA HIS A 2 -34.81 -53.68 -13.99
C HIS A 2 -33.88 -52.65 -14.61
N SER A 3 -34.10 -51.37 -14.32
CA SER A 3 -33.18 -50.28 -14.71
C SER A 3 -32.45 -49.79 -13.47
N SER A 4 -31.16 -50.03 -13.44
CA SER A 4 -30.22 -49.54 -12.44
C SER A 4 -29.92 -48.05 -12.69
N PHE A 5 -30.05 -47.23 -11.65
CA PHE A 5 -29.52 -45.87 -11.63
C PHE A 5 -28.01 -45.92 -11.34
N THR A 6 -27.20 -45.39 -12.25
CA THR A 6 -25.77 -45.16 -12.04
C THR A 6 -25.57 -43.68 -11.74
N SER A 7 -25.12 -43.38 -10.52
CA SER A 7 -24.71 -42.05 -10.07
C SER A 7 -23.39 -41.67 -10.72
N ILE A 8 -23.36 -40.56 -11.47
CA ILE A 8 -22.11 -39.97 -11.98
C ILE A 8 -21.65 -38.95 -10.94
N ALA A 9 -20.62 -39.31 -10.19
CA ALA A 9 -19.88 -38.40 -9.33
C ALA A 9 -19.20 -37.34 -10.22
N SER A 10 -19.60 -36.08 -10.07
CA SER A 10 -18.90 -34.94 -10.63
C SER A 10 -17.68 -34.66 -9.76
N ALA A 11 -16.50 -34.97 -10.28
CA ALA A 11 -15.23 -34.59 -9.67
C ALA A 11 -15.03 -33.08 -9.86
N SER A 12 -15.17 -32.32 -8.77
CA SER A 12 -14.78 -30.92 -8.70
C SER A 12 -13.26 -30.83 -8.91
N LEU A 13 -12.84 -30.28 -10.05
CA LEU A 13 -11.46 -29.85 -10.25
C LEU A 13 -11.16 -28.75 -9.23
N ILE A 14 -10.33 -29.11 -8.26
CA ILE A 14 -9.60 -28.17 -7.41
C ILE A 14 -8.75 -27.32 -8.35
N GLY A 15 -9.13 -26.05 -8.50
CA GLY A 15 -8.29 -25.05 -9.14
C GLY A 15 -7.03 -24.89 -8.32
N LEU A 16 -5.98 -25.63 -8.70
CA LEU A 16 -4.62 -25.21 -8.38
C LEU A 16 -4.46 -23.83 -9.04
N SER A 17 -4.37 -22.81 -8.18
CA SER A 17 -3.79 -21.53 -8.53
C SER A 17 -2.56 -21.79 -9.40
N CYS A 18 -2.58 -21.21 -10.60
CA CYS A 18 -1.44 -21.23 -11.48
C CYS A 18 -0.26 -20.59 -10.74
N LEU A 19 0.62 -21.44 -10.20
CA LEU A 19 2.05 -21.17 -10.18
C LEU A 19 2.49 -21.11 -11.65
N SER A 20 2.11 -20.05 -12.35
CA SER A 20 2.92 -19.56 -13.44
C SER A 20 4.29 -19.38 -12.83
N THR A 21 5.28 -20.12 -13.35
CA THR A 21 6.68 -19.81 -13.13
C THR A 21 6.90 -18.42 -13.73
N LEU A 22 6.55 -17.37 -12.98
CA LEU A 22 7.02 -16.03 -13.22
C LEU A 22 8.52 -16.18 -13.25
N ALA A 23 9.13 -15.98 -14.42
CA ALA A 23 10.55 -15.71 -14.46
C ALA A 23 10.73 -14.48 -13.57
N SER A 24 11.15 -14.68 -12.33
CA SER A 24 11.28 -13.61 -11.35
C SER A 24 12.17 -12.57 -12.00
N ALA A 25 11.60 -11.42 -12.35
CA ALA A 25 12.40 -10.27 -12.73
C ALA A 25 13.43 -10.05 -11.62
N ALA A 26 14.67 -9.72 -12.00
CA ALA A 26 15.68 -9.39 -11.01
C ALA A 26 15.14 -8.22 -10.15
N PRO A 27 15.29 -8.27 -8.82
CA PRO A 27 14.82 -7.19 -7.96
C PRO A 27 15.36 -5.83 -8.42
N PHE A 28 14.49 -4.82 -8.37
CA PHE A 28 14.90 -3.44 -8.61
C PHE A 28 15.87 -2.99 -7.52
N SER A 29 16.90 -2.26 -7.93
CA SER A 29 17.83 -1.58 -7.03
C SER A 29 18.26 -0.26 -7.64
N TYR A 30 18.49 0.73 -6.78
CA TYR A 30 19.09 2.02 -7.17
C TYR A 30 20.57 1.91 -7.56
N GLY A 31 21.19 0.74 -7.35
CA GLY A 31 22.54 0.46 -7.83
C GLY A 31 22.66 0.68 -9.35
N GLY A 32 23.73 1.34 -9.78
CA GLY A 32 23.95 1.64 -11.20
C GLY A 32 23.20 2.86 -11.73
N ASN A 33 22.60 3.69 -10.86
CA ASN A 33 21.94 4.96 -11.21
C ASN A 33 20.85 4.78 -12.28
N PRO A 34 19.78 4.00 -12.01
CA PRO A 34 18.78 3.66 -13.02
C PRO A 34 17.99 4.87 -13.52
N LEU A 35 17.90 5.95 -12.73
CA LEU A 35 17.24 7.20 -13.08
C LEU A 35 18.17 8.17 -13.87
N GLY A 36 19.48 7.93 -13.86
CA GLY A 36 20.47 8.80 -14.52
C GLY A 36 20.80 10.09 -13.77
N ASN A 37 20.16 10.38 -12.64
CA ASN A 37 20.26 11.64 -11.89
C ASN A 37 20.89 11.50 -10.49
N ASN A 38 21.51 10.36 -10.19
CA ASN A 38 22.13 10.02 -8.90
C ASN A 38 21.17 9.99 -7.70
N PHE A 39 19.87 9.86 -7.94
CA PHE A 39 18.90 9.60 -6.88
C PHE A 39 19.28 8.34 -6.07
N PRO A 40 19.16 8.33 -4.72
CA PRO A 40 18.47 9.29 -3.83
C PRO A 40 19.31 10.48 -3.34
N THR A 41 20.51 10.69 -3.90
CA THR A 41 21.40 11.80 -3.52
C THR A 41 21.80 12.67 -4.73
N PRO A 42 20.82 13.26 -5.44
CA PRO A 42 21.11 14.15 -6.56
C PRO A 42 21.85 15.40 -6.07
N ASN A 43 22.71 15.95 -6.92
CA ASN A 43 23.32 17.26 -6.69
C ASN A 43 22.34 18.41 -7.04
N ALA A 44 22.73 19.67 -6.81
CA ALA A 44 21.85 20.82 -7.03
C ALA A 44 21.32 20.96 -8.47
N ASP A 45 22.15 20.72 -9.48
CA ASP A 45 21.72 20.78 -10.89
C ASP A 45 20.77 19.64 -11.23
N GLN A 46 21.00 18.46 -10.66
CA GLN A 46 20.14 17.29 -10.81
C GLN A 46 18.79 17.52 -10.11
N ILE A 47 18.77 18.11 -8.91
CA ILE A 47 17.54 18.53 -8.23
C ILE A 47 16.76 19.49 -9.13
N LYS A 48 17.40 20.53 -9.68
CA LYS A 48 16.73 21.47 -10.59
C LYS A 48 16.13 20.80 -11.84
N ALA A 49 16.80 19.77 -12.36
CA ALA A 49 16.28 18.98 -13.48
C ALA A 49 15.06 18.14 -13.07
N ILE A 50 15.09 17.53 -11.88
CA ILE A 50 13.94 16.83 -11.28
C ILE A 50 12.79 17.82 -11.10
N GLU A 51 13.02 19.00 -10.52
CA GLU A 51 12.00 20.03 -10.32
C GLU A 51 11.36 20.52 -11.63
N THR A 52 12.18 20.68 -12.67
CA THR A 52 11.68 21.04 -14.01
C THR A 52 10.76 19.94 -14.57
N THR A 53 11.13 18.67 -14.36
CA THR A 53 10.38 17.50 -14.84
C THR A 53 9.11 17.27 -14.02
N ALA A 54 9.16 17.54 -12.72
CA ALA A 54 8.05 17.44 -11.78
C ALA A 54 7.04 18.60 -11.91
N HIS A 55 7.36 19.62 -12.70
CA HIS A 55 6.59 20.86 -12.84
C HIS A 55 6.43 21.64 -11.53
N GLY A 56 7.40 21.53 -10.62
CA GLY A 56 7.34 22.13 -9.30
C GLY A 56 8.66 21.95 -8.54
N SER A 57 8.89 22.75 -7.50
CA SER A 57 10.12 22.70 -6.70
C SER A 57 9.89 22.05 -5.34
N LEU A 58 10.99 21.70 -4.66
CA LEU A 58 10.93 21.50 -3.21
C LEU A 58 10.37 22.76 -2.52
N PRO A 59 9.71 22.62 -1.36
CA PRO A 59 9.25 23.77 -0.59
C PRO A 59 10.42 24.73 -0.29
N ILE A 60 10.26 25.99 -0.68
CA ILE A 60 11.23 27.02 -0.37
C ILE A 60 11.11 27.32 1.14
N PRO A 61 12.16 27.11 1.95
CA PRO A 61 12.10 27.45 3.36
C PRO A 61 11.82 28.96 3.49
N PRO A 62 11.05 29.39 4.52
CA PRO A 62 10.89 30.81 4.79
C PRO A 62 12.26 31.48 4.82
N ALA A 63 12.41 32.64 4.17
CA ALA A 63 13.64 33.41 4.20
C ALA A 63 14.11 33.51 5.66
N ALA A 64 15.30 32.99 5.94
CA ALA A 64 15.76 32.70 7.29
C ALA A 64 15.51 33.90 8.22
N THR A 65 14.48 33.82 9.05
CA THR A 65 14.18 34.84 10.06
C THR A 65 15.16 34.78 11.23
N GLY A 66 16.22 33.98 11.13
CA GLY A 66 17.10 33.62 12.23
C GLY A 66 16.45 32.71 13.27
N ALA A 67 15.18 32.30 13.07
CA ALA A 67 14.49 31.37 13.95
C ALA A 67 15.07 29.95 13.79
N PRO A 68 15.39 29.25 14.89
CA PRO A 68 15.73 27.83 14.82
C PRO A 68 14.61 27.07 14.11
N ALA A 69 14.96 26.11 13.26
CA ALA A 69 13.97 25.18 12.72
C ALA A 69 13.23 24.54 13.90
N PRO A 70 11.88 24.50 13.89
CA PRO A 70 11.15 23.86 14.96
C PRO A 70 11.57 22.39 15.06
N SER A 71 11.94 21.95 16.27
CA SER A 71 12.23 20.54 16.50
C SER A 71 10.93 19.75 16.43
N LEU A 72 10.82 18.88 15.42
CA LEU A 72 9.71 17.94 15.32
C LEU A 72 9.72 16.99 16.51
N LYS A 73 8.52 16.56 16.93
CA LYS A 73 8.36 15.50 17.92
C LYS A 73 8.68 14.14 17.32
N ASN A 74 9.05 13.19 18.18
CA ASN A 74 9.38 11.81 17.76
C ASN A 74 8.27 11.13 16.97
N ASP A 75 7.00 11.43 17.30
CA ASP A 75 5.86 10.87 16.58
C ASP A 75 5.81 11.38 15.12
N THR A 76 6.02 12.68 14.91
CA THR A 76 6.14 13.28 13.58
C THR A 76 7.38 12.78 12.83
N ILE A 77 8.50 12.56 13.53
CA ILE A 77 9.70 11.94 12.95
C ILE A 77 9.40 10.51 12.48
N THR A 78 8.63 9.73 13.25
CA THR A 78 8.19 8.39 12.85
C THR A 78 7.35 8.45 11.57
N SER A 79 6.47 9.44 11.45
CA SER A 79 5.71 9.67 10.22
C SER A 79 6.60 10.02 9.03
N LEU A 80 7.62 10.87 9.23
CA LEU A 80 8.60 11.19 8.19
C LEU A 80 9.43 9.98 7.74
N GLN A 81 9.76 9.07 8.66
CA GLN A 81 10.44 7.82 8.32
C GLN A 81 9.57 6.94 7.43
N LEU A 82 8.28 6.81 7.74
CA LEU A 82 7.35 6.08 6.87
C LEU A 82 7.22 6.74 5.50
N ILE A 83 7.00 8.06 5.45
CA ILE A 83 6.87 8.80 4.18
C ILE A 83 8.12 8.57 3.34
N ALA A 84 9.32 8.83 3.88
CA ALA A 84 10.56 8.61 3.14
C ALA A 84 10.73 7.16 2.67
N PHE A 85 10.28 6.17 3.45
CA PHE A 85 10.30 4.77 3.06
C PHE A 85 9.33 4.48 1.91
N ASN A 86 8.12 5.03 1.95
CA ASN A 86 7.12 4.95 0.89
C ASN A 86 7.63 5.57 -0.41
N GLU A 87 8.10 6.81 -0.38
CA GLU A 87 8.46 7.52 -1.62
C GLU A 87 9.65 6.86 -2.32
N LEU A 88 10.59 6.28 -1.55
CA LEU A 88 11.69 5.49 -2.13
C LEU A 88 11.21 4.19 -2.79
N PHE A 89 10.08 3.62 -2.35
CA PHE A 89 9.43 2.52 -3.04
C PHE A 89 8.71 3.01 -4.31
N GLU A 90 7.98 4.13 -4.24
CA GLU A 90 7.22 4.63 -5.39
C GLU A 90 8.14 5.07 -6.54
N VAL A 91 9.23 5.79 -6.24
CA VAL A 91 10.26 6.11 -7.24
C VAL A 91 10.81 4.84 -7.90
N ALA A 92 11.04 3.78 -7.14
CA ALA A 92 11.53 2.50 -7.67
C ALA A 92 10.48 1.84 -8.58
N PHE A 93 9.22 1.82 -8.15
CA PHE A 93 8.10 1.27 -8.91
C PHE A 93 7.91 2.00 -10.24
N PHE A 94 7.84 3.33 -10.23
CA PHE A 94 7.64 4.11 -11.45
C PHE A 94 8.85 4.06 -12.38
N THR A 95 10.07 3.92 -11.84
CA THR A 95 11.27 3.70 -12.65
C THR A 95 11.19 2.37 -13.42
N ASP A 96 10.80 1.28 -12.75
CA ASP A 96 10.65 -0.03 -13.40
C ASP A 96 9.51 -0.03 -14.42
N LEU A 97 8.35 0.54 -14.07
CA LEU A 97 7.21 0.68 -14.97
C LEU A 97 7.56 1.46 -16.24
N LEU A 98 8.22 2.62 -16.10
CA LEU A 98 8.67 3.43 -17.23
C LEU A 98 9.66 2.67 -18.10
N LYS A 99 10.61 1.94 -17.51
CA LYS A 99 11.54 1.09 -18.27
C LYS A 99 10.79 0.03 -19.08
N ASN A 100 9.83 -0.66 -18.49
CA ASN A 100 9.08 -1.72 -19.17
C ASN A 100 8.24 -1.17 -20.34
N ILE A 101 7.58 -0.02 -20.15
CA ILE A 101 6.82 0.67 -21.21
C ILE A 101 7.75 1.19 -22.32
N THR A 102 8.85 1.86 -21.95
CA THR A 102 9.74 2.52 -22.90
C THR A 102 10.52 1.53 -23.76
N THR A 103 10.85 0.35 -23.21
CA THR A 103 11.53 -0.75 -23.91
C THR A 103 10.58 -1.70 -24.66
N ASN A 104 9.26 -1.47 -24.58
CA ASN A 104 8.24 -2.35 -25.14
C ASN A 104 8.35 -3.81 -24.64
N MET A 105 8.58 -3.97 -23.34
CA MET A 105 8.53 -5.29 -22.71
C MET A 105 7.18 -5.96 -23.00
N SER A 106 7.19 -7.29 -23.18
CA SER A 106 5.96 -8.07 -23.34
C SER A 106 5.01 -7.78 -22.16
N GLY A 107 3.72 -7.54 -22.45
CA GLY A 107 2.73 -7.15 -21.44
C GLY A 107 2.61 -5.62 -21.22
N TYR A 108 3.61 -4.82 -21.63
CA TYR A 108 3.66 -3.36 -21.38
C TYR A 108 3.47 -2.49 -22.63
N THR A 109 3.14 -3.10 -23.78
CA THR A 109 2.99 -2.38 -25.05
C THR A 109 1.69 -1.60 -25.12
N ILE A 110 1.75 -0.33 -25.54
CA ILE A 110 0.59 0.51 -25.83
C ILE A 110 0.53 0.74 -27.36
N PRO A 111 -0.39 0.10 -28.11
CA PRO A 111 -0.38 0.13 -29.58
C PRO A 111 -0.56 1.53 -30.18
N ASN A 112 -1.36 2.38 -29.55
CA ASN A 112 -1.57 3.75 -30.01
C ASN A 112 -0.40 4.63 -29.56
N ALA A 113 0.43 5.08 -30.51
CA ALA A 113 1.63 5.88 -30.23
C ALA A 113 1.34 7.19 -29.46
N LYS A 114 0.22 7.86 -29.76
CA LYS A 114 -0.16 9.09 -29.04
C LYS A 114 -0.54 8.79 -27.59
N LYS A 115 -1.37 7.75 -27.36
CA LYS A 115 -1.72 7.28 -26.01
C LYS A 115 -0.46 6.86 -25.24
N ARG A 116 0.45 6.12 -25.89
CA ARG A 116 1.73 5.71 -25.31
C ARG A 116 2.52 6.92 -24.83
N GLN A 117 2.67 7.94 -25.67
CA GLN A 117 3.42 9.14 -25.29
C GLN A 117 2.74 9.91 -24.15
N THR A 118 1.41 10.01 -24.15
CA THR A 118 0.67 10.63 -23.03
C THR A 118 0.92 9.89 -21.72
N VAL A 119 0.86 8.55 -21.72
CA VAL A 119 1.13 7.73 -20.53
C VAL A 119 2.57 7.91 -20.06
N ILE A 120 3.54 7.87 -20.97
CA ILE A 120 4.96 8.11 -20.63
C ILE A 120 5.14 9.51 -20.03
N ASN A 121 4.55 10.55 -20.61
CA ASN A 121 4.69 11.92 -20.10
C ASN A 121 4.13 12.05 -18.68
N ASN A 122 2.96 11.47 -18.40
CA ASN A 122 2.37 11.48 -17.07
C ASN A 122 3.24 10.72 -16.07
N LEU A 123 3.70 9.51 -16.42
CA LEU A 123 4.54 8.70 -15.54
C LEU A 123 5.93 9.32 -15.29
N VAL A 124 6.50 10.03 -16.26
CA VAL A 124 7.76 10.79 -16.08
C VAL A 124 7.57 11.93 -15.08
N ALA A 125 6.47 12.68 -15.17
CA ALA A 125 6.16 13.73 -14.21
C ALA A 125 5.92 13.14 -12.80
N ILE A 126 5.14 12.06 -12.72
CA ILE A 126 4.87 11.32 -11.47
C ILE A 126 6.17 10.84 -10.81
N GLN A 127 7.05 10.15 -11.54
CA GLN A 127 8.32 9.68 -10.98
C GLN A 127 9.13 10.85 -10.42
N ALA A 128 9.22 11.97 -11.14
CA ALA A 128 9.95 13.14 -10.67
C ALA A 128 9.29 13.81 -9.46
N GLN A 129 7.95 13.78 -9.35
CA GLN A 129 7.22 14.25 -8.18
C GLN A 129 7.53 13.38 -6.96
N GLU A 130 7.55 12.05 -7.11
CA GLU A 130 7.95 11.14 -6.03
C GLU A 130 9.41 11.29 -5.62
N GLU A 131 10.30 11.61 -6.56
CA GLU A 131 11.68 11.96 -6.21
C GLU A 131 11.73 13.19 -5.30
N LEU A 132 10.93 14.23 -5.58
CA LEU A 132 10.85 15.41 -4.71
C LEU A 132 10.20 15.11 -3.36
N HIS A 133 9.16 14.27 -3.30
CA HIS A 133 8.57 13.84 -2.04
C HIS A 133 9.58 13.10 -1.17
N ALA A 134 10.33 12.14 -1.75
CA ALA A 134 11.38 11.39 -1.06
C ALA A 134 12.49 12.31 -0.53
N LEU A 135 12.95 13.26 -1.36
CA LEU A 135 13.95 14.25 -0.95
C LEU A 135 13.43 15.15 0.16
N ASN A 136 12.19 15.61 0.07
CA ASN A 136 11.57 16.46 1.08
C ASN A 136 11.47 15.73 2.43
N ALA A 137 10.98 14.49 2.44
CA ALA A 137 10.88 13.68 3.66
C ALA A 137 12.25 13.42 4.29
N ASN A 138 13.24 13.01 3.49
CA ASN A 138 14.61 12.79 3.98
C ASN A 138 15.31 14.08 4.44
N ASN A 139 15.04 15.22 3.80
CA ASN A 139 15.53 16.51 4.28
C ASN A 139 14.88 16.90 5.62
N GLY A 140 13.59 16.60 5.81
CA GLY A 140 12.91 16.75 7.10
C GLY A 140 13.53 15.91 8.21
N LEU A 141 13.90 14.66 7.91
CA LEU A 141 14.64 13.79 8.84
C LEU A 141 16.00 14.41 9.21
N LYS A 142 16.80 14.85 8.22
CA LYS A 142 18.09 15.51 8.47
C LYS A 142 17.95 16.76 9.32
N ALA A 143 16.97 17.61 9.01
CA ALA A 143 16.69 18.84 9.76
C ALA A 143 16.30 18.55 11.22
N SER A 144 15.75 17.36 11.48
CA SER A 144 15.38 16.87 12.82
C SER A 144 16.50 16.04 13.48
N ASN A 145 17.71 16.01 12.90
CA ASN A 145 18.84 15.18 13.33
C ASN A 145 18.55 13.65 13.33
N ALA A 146 17.56 13.21 12.57
CA ALA A 146 17.29 11.80 12.31
C ALA A 146 18.06 11.33 11.06
N GLN A 147 18.34 10.02 10.99
CA GLN A 147 18.99 9.43 9.82
C GLN A 147 18.01 9.40 8.63
N PRO A 148 18.42 9.83 7.43
CA PRO A 148 17.65 9.61 6.20
C PRO A 148 17.40 8.12 5.97
N ILE A 149 16.21 7.77 5.48
CA ILE A 149 15.93 6.41 5.03
C ILE A 149 16.71 6.12 3.75
N GLN A 150 17.34 4.95 3.69
CA GLN A 150 18.02 4.45 2.50
C GLN A 150 17.10 3.50 1.74
N PRO A 151 17.18 3.46 0.39
CA PRO A 151 16.31 2.60 -0.40
C PRO A 151 16.65 1.12 -0.20
N CYS A 152 15.61 0.28 -0.27
CA CYS A 152 15.74 -1.17 -0.27
C CYS A 152 15.93 -1.73 -1.69
N GLN A 153 15.92 -3.06 -1.83
CA GLN A 153 15.60 -3.72 -3.09
C GLN A 153 14.12 -4.04 -3.13
N TYR A 154 13.53 -3.98 -4.33
CA TYR A 154 12.10 -4.15 -4.52
C TYR A 154 11.77 -5.21 -5.56
N VAL A 155 10.65 -5.89 -5.38
CA VAL A 155 10.03 -6.78 -6.35
C VAL A 155 8.60 -6.30 -6.59
N PHE A 156 8.13 -6.37 -7.83
CA PHE A 156 6.79 -5.91 -8.19
C PHE A 156 6.02 -7.11 -8.75
N PRO A 157 4.89 -7.51 -8.13
CA PRO A 157 4.19 -8.75 -8.47
C PRO A 157 3.25 -8.60 -9.68
N VAL A 158 3.70 -7.94 -10.74
CA VAL A 158 2.92 -7.64 -11.95
C VAL A 158 3.78 -7.86 -13.19
N ASP A 159 3.18 -8.30 -14.28
CA ASP A 159 3.88 -8.61 -15.54
C ASP A 159 3.26 -7.94 -16.78
N ASN A 160 2.28 -7.06 -16.57
CA ASN A 160 1.62 -6.31 -17.63
C ASN A 160 1.21 -4.90 -17.17
N LEU A 161 0.92 -4.04 -18.13
CA LEU A 161 0.63 -2.62 -17.89
C LEU A 161 -0.65 -2.39 -17.07
N ASN A 162 -1.71 -3.17 -17.30
CA ASN A 162 -2.98 -2.94 -16.62
C ASN A 162 -2.83 -3.26 -15.14
N ASP A 163 -2.27 -4.43 -14.82
CA ASP A 163 -2.06 -4.84 -13.44
C ASP A 163 -1.05 -3.92 -12.73
N ALA A 164 -0.04 -3.41 -13.43
CA ALA A 164 0.88 -2.43 -12.86
C ALA A 164 0.19 -1.10 -12.52
N ILE A 165 -0.68 -0.59 -13.39
CA ILE A 165 -1.42 0.65 -13.10
C ILE A 165 -2.49 0.42 -12.02
N GLU A 166 -3.12 -0.76 -11.97
CA GLU A 166 -4.01 -1.12 -10.89
C GLU A 166 -3.28 -1.22 -9.55
N LEU A 167 -2.10 -1.85 -9.54
CA LEU A 167 -1.24 -1.90 -8.36
C LEU A 167 -0.83 -0.50 -7.88
N ALA A 168 -0.51 0.41 -8.82
CA ALA A 168 -0.24 1.81 -8.52
C ALA A 168 -1.42 2.48 -7.82
N SER A 169 -2.62 2.33 -8.37
CA SER A 169 -3.84 2.84 -7.75
C SER A 169 -4.03 2.31 -6.32
N THR A 170 -3.86 1.00 -6.11
CA THR A 170 -4.07 0.37 -4.80
C THR A 170 -3.08 0.87 -3.74
N PHE A 171 -1.78 0.94 -4.04
CA PHE A 171 -0.84 1.44 -3.03
C PHE A 171 -1.03 2.94 -2.79
N THR A 172 -1.32 3.74 -3.81
CA THR A 172 -1.60 5.18 -3.63
C THR A 172 -2.84 5.38 -2.76
N ASP A 173 -3.92 4.58 -2.92
CA ASP A 173 -5.08 4.66 -2.03
C ASP A 173 -4.72 4.36 -0.55
N VAL A 174 -3.78 3.44 -0.30
CA VAL A 174 -3.26 3.18 1.06
C VAL A 174 -2.47 4.38 1.60
N VAL A 175 -1.65 5.02 0.77
CA VAL A 175 -0.86 6.19 1.15
C VAL A 175 -1.77 7.38 1.43
N LEU A 176 -2.72 7.69 0.55
CA LEU A 176 -3.74 8.73 0.75
C LEU A 176 -4.49 8.55 2.07
N GLY A 177 -4.85 7.32 2.42
CA GLY A 177 -5.46 7.00 3.71
C GLY A 177 -4.55 7.20 4.91
N THR A 178 -3.25 6.94 4.74
CA THR A 178 -2.24 7.01 5.79
C THR A 178 -1.78 8.45 6.06
N LEU A 179 -1.67 9.28 5.01
CA LEU A 179 -1.25 10.68 5.14
C LEU A 179 -2.28 11.52 5.92
N GLN A 180 -3.57 11.18 5.85
CA GLN A 180 -4.60 11.76 6.71
C GLN A 180 -4.30 11.54 8.21
N ASP A 181 -3.87 10.33 8.56
CA ASP A 181 -3.50 9.97 9.92
C ASP A 181 -2.19 10.65 10.35
N VAL A 182 -1.23 10.78 9.43
CA VAL A 182 -0.01 11.55 9.65
C VAL A 182 -0.30 13.02 9.96
N GLN A 183 -1.22 13.67 9.24
CA GLN A 183 -1.64 15.04 9.54
C GLN A 183 -2.22 15.16 10.94
N GLN A 184 -3.13 14.26 11.31
CA GLN A 184 -3.75 14.25 12.63
C GLN A 184 -2.70 14.02 13.73
N ALA A 185 -1.81 13.06 13.55
CA ALA A 185 -0.73 12.74 14.50
C ALA A 185 0.19 13.94 14.72
N ALA A 186 0.65 14.59 13.64
CA ALA A 186 1.49 15.78 13.73
C ALA A 186 0.78 16.94 14.44
N ALA A 187 -0.51 17.18 14.15
CA ALA A 187 -1.30 18.21 14.81
C ALA A 187 -1.42 17.95 16.33
N VAL A 188 -1.72 16.70 16.73
CA VAL A 188 -1.83 16.29 18.14
C VAL A 188 -0.49 16.38 18.86
N ALA A 189 0.62 16.05 18.17
CA ALA A 189 1.97 16.15 18.71
C ALA A 189 2.43 17.61 18.92
N GLY A 190 1.70 18.59 18.36
CA GLY A 190 2.05 20.01 18.41
C GLY A 190 2.91 20.50 17.25
N ASP A 191 3.06 19.70 16.19
CA ASP A 191 3.80 20.01 14.97
C ASP A 191 2.86 20.46 13.84
N ALA A 192 1.88 21.31 14.15
CA ALA A 192 0.85 21.74 13.19
C ALA A 192 1.42 22.39 11.92
N GLY A 193 2.64 22.92 11.96
CA GLY A 193 3.34 23.45 10.77
C GLY A 193 3.68 22.38 9.72
N PHE A 194 3.66 21.09 10.08
CA PHE A 194 3.86 19.96 9.17
C PHE A 194 2.60 19.65 8.32
N VAL A 195 1.41 19.97 8.85
CA VAL A 195 0.12 19.60 8.28
C VAL A 195 -0.10 20.13 6.84
N PRO A 196 0.22 21.40 6.52
CA PRO A 196 0.04 21.91 5.16
C PRO A 196 0.91 21.19 4.11
N GLY A 197 2.13 20.80 4.48
CA GLY A 197 3.04 20.08 3.58
C GLY A 197 2.48 18.71 3.21
N VAL A 198 2.03 17.94 4.21
CA VAL A 198 1.38 16.64 3.98
C VAL A 198 0.07 16.81 3.21
N GLY A 199 -0.70 17.87 3.48
CA GLY A 199 -1.93 18.16 2.75
C GLY A 199 -1.72 18.44 1.26
N ALA A 200 -0.61 19.09 0.91
CA ALA A 200 -0.23 19.29 -0.47
C ALA A 200 0.12 17.97 -1.17
N VAL A 201 0.85 17.07 -0.48
CA VAL A 201 1.17 15.72 -0.99
C VAL A 201 -0.10 14.90 -1.22
N ILE A 202 -1.04 14.87 -0.26
CA ILE A 202 -2.36 14.21 -0.43
C ILE A 202 -3.08 14.72 -1.68
N GLY A 203 -3.11 16.04 -1.89
CA GLY A 203 -3.74 16.65 -3.06
C GLY A 203 -3.09 16.19 -4.36
N GLN A 204 -1.76 16.18 -4.40
CA GLN A 204 -0.99 15.80 -5.57
C GLN A 204 -1.12 14.30 -5.87
N GLU A 205 -0.93 13.42 -4.90
CA GLU A 205 -1.10 11.97 -5.07
C GLU A 205 -2.54 11.60 -5.45
N GLY A 206 -3.52 12.38 -4.99
CA GLY A 206 -4.92 12.24 -5.41
C GLY A 206 -5.12 12.47 -6.91
N GLU A 207 -4.37 13.41 -7.51
CA GLU A 207 -4.37 13.61 -8.97
C GLU A 207 -3.78 12.40 -9.71
N GLN A 208 -2.71 11.82 -9.16
CA GLN A 208 -2.09 10.61 -9.72
C GLN A 208 -3.03 9.41 -9.65
N ASN A 209 -3.66 9.17 -8.49
CA ASN A 209 -4.62 8.09 -8.33
C ASN A 209 -5.81 8.28 -9.27
N GLY A 210 -6.29 9.51 -9.45
CA GLY A 210 -7.31 9.82 -10.45
C GLY A 210 -6.89 9.41 -11.87
N PHE A 211 -5.62 9.64 -12.25
CA PHE A 211 -5.06 9.17 -13.51
C PHE A 211 -5.00 7.63 -13.59
N PHE A 212 -4.50 6.94 -12.57
CA PHE A 212 -4.42 5.47 -12.54
C PHE A 212 -5.79 4.82 -12.68
N ARG A 213 -6.76 5.32 -11.92
CA ARG A 213 -8.14 4.84 -11.93
C ARG A 213 -8.80 5.07 -13.29
N SER A 214 -8.64 6.27 -13.86
CA SER A 214 -9.13 6.58 -15.20
C SER A 214 -8.49 5.68 -16.27
N PHE A 215 -7.21 5.34 -16.13
CA PHE A 215 -6.52 4.43 -17.04
C PHE A 215 -7.13 3.02 -16.99
N GLY A 216 -7.46 2.53 -15.80
CA GLY A 216 -8.14 1.26 -15.56
C GLY A 216 -9.65 1.25 -15.86
N GLY A 217 -10.24 2.39 -16.26
CA GLY A 217 -11.68 2.51 -16.50
C GLY A 217 -12.54 2.62 -15.23
N LYS A 218 -11.90 2.84 -14.07
CA LYS A 218 -12.54 3.13 -12.78
C LYS A 218 -12.92 4.62 -12.69
N ILE A 219 -13.75 4.98 -11.73
CA ILE A 219 -14.08 6.39 -11.47
C ILE A 219 -12.86 7.07 -10.84
N PRO A 220 -12.32 8.18 -11.41
CA PRO A 220 -11.15 8.85 -10.85
C PRO A 220 -11.32 9.27 -9.38
N SER A 221 -12.47 9.83 -9.03
CA SER A 221 -12.83 10.12 -7.64
C SER A 221 -13.53 8.91 -7.02
N ALA A 222 -12.76 8.01 -6.39
CA ALA A 222 -13.26 6.73 -5.86
C ALA A 222 -14.45 6.89 -4.91
N LEU A 223 -14.33 7.82 -3.95
CA LEU A 223 -15.25 8.03 -2.85
C LEU A 223 -15.32 9.51 -2.48
N PRO A 224 -16.44 10.00 -1.90
CA PRO A 224 -16.52 11.35 -1.35
C PRO A 224 -15.62 11.54 -0.12
N PHE A 225 -15.37 10.46 0.64
CA PHE A 225 -14.47 10.43 1.77
C PHE A 225 -13.60 9.18 1.67
N LEU A 226 -12.31 9.33 1.38
CA LEU A 226 -11.40 8.21 1.19
C LEU A 226 -11.22 7.40 2.48
N THR A 227 -10.77 6.16 2.34
CA THR A 227 -10.51 5.25 3.46
C THR A 227 -9.33 5.73 4.29
N ARG A 228 -9.51 5.83 5.61
CA ARG A 228 -8.42 6.13 6.55
C ARG A 228 -7.57 4.89 6.80
N SER A 229 -6.26 5.06 6.95
CA SER A 229 -5.30 4.00 7.27
C SER A 229 -4.34 4.45 8.39
N THR A 230 -3.58 3.52 8.97
CA THR A 230 -2.50 3.85 9.91
C THR A 230 -1.14 3.70 9.25
N ARG A 231 -0.15 4.36 9.84
CA ARG A 231 1.27 4.19 9.49
C ARG A 231 1.73 2.73 9.46
N SER A 232 1.28 1.92 10.42
CA SER A 232 1.67 0.50 10.49
C SER A 232 1.02 -0.35 9.39
N PHE A 233 -0.19 -0.01 8.94
CA PHE A 233 -0.79 -0.72 7.81
C PHE A 233 -0.06 -0.45 6.51
N ALA A 234 0.26 0.82 6.20
CA ALA A 234 1.07 1.15 5.02
C ALA A 234 2.46 0.50 5.09
N PHE A 235 3.14 0.61 6.23
CA PHE A 235 4.45 -0.01 6.41
C PHE A 235 4.40 -1.53 6.25
N SER A 236 3.36 -2.18 6.77
CA SER A 236 3.14 -3.62 6.58
C SER A 236 2.89 -3.97 5.12
N ALA A 237 2.00 -3.24 4.42
CA ALA A 237 1.69 -3.47 3.01
C ALA A 237 2.96 -3.41 2.14
N LEU A 238 3.80 -2.39 2.34
CA LEU A 238 5.04 -2.23 1.60
C LEU A 238 6.03 -3.38 1.86
N ASN A 239 6.25 -3.73 3.13
CA ASN A 239 7.21 -4.76 3.51
C ASN A 239 6.76 -6.17 3.09
N GLN A 240 5.45 -6.43 3.08
CA GLN A 240 4.90 -7.73 2.71
C GLN A 240 4.77 -7.88 1.19
N GLY A 241 4.49 -6.79 0.47
CA GLY A 241 4.20 -6.83 -0.97
C GLY A 241 5.42 -6.65 -1.87
N PHE A 242 6.39 -5.84 -1.46
CA PHE A 242 7.38 -5.31 -2.42
C PHE A 242 8.82 -5.35 -1.94
N VAL A 243 9.08 -5.22 -0.64
CA VAL A 243 10.46 -5.14 -0.13
C VAL A 243 11.09 -6.53 -0.11
N VAL A 244 12.27 -6.67 -0.74
CA VAL A 244 13.05 -7.90 -0.62
C VAL A 244 13.55 -8.04 0.82
N PRO A 245 13.30 -9.17 1.50
CA PRO A 245 13.73 -9.36 2.89
C PRO A 245 15.23 -9.08 3.08
N ASN A 246 15.57 -8.35 4.14
CA ASN A 246 16.95 -7.97 4.51
C ASN A 246 17.71 -7.11 3.48
N SER A 247 17.01 -6.47 2.53
CA SER A 247 17.67 -5.64 1.50
C SER A 247 17.84 -4.16 1.89
N CYS A 248 17.12 -3.69 2.89
CA CYS A 248 17.13 -2.29 3.34
C CYS A 248 18.41 -1.98 4.17
N PRO A 249 19.28 -1.05 3.76
CA PRO A 249 20.58 -0.84 4.41
C PRO A 249 20.52 -0.35 5.86
N ASN A 250 19.51 0.45 6.22
CA ASN A 250 19.37 1.06 7.55
C ASN A 250 17.99 0.81 8.18
N PHE A 251 17.38 -0.34 7.90
CA PHE A 251 16.05 -0.71 8.45
C PHE A 251 15.98 -0.58 9.97
N ASN A 252 17.07 -0.89 10.68
CA ASN A 252 17.19 -0.78 12.13
C ASN A 252 17.12 0.67 12.67
N THR A 253 17.14 1.68 11.80
CA THR A 253 16.98 3.09 12.18
C THR A 253 15.53 3.57 12.10
N ILE A 254 14.65 2.78 11.47
CA ILE A 254 13.21 3.04 11.38
C ILE A 254 12.59 2.81 12.76
N SER A 255 11.67 3.69 13.17
CA SER A 255 11.01 3.64 14.47
C SER A 255 10.38 2.27 14.74
N PRO A 256 10.55 1.70 15.94
CA PRO A 256 9.90 0.44 16.33
C PRO A 256 8.37 0.57 16.44
N ASP A 257 7.83 1.79 16.43
CA ASP A 257 6.38 2.03 16.42
C ASP A 257 5.75 1.72 15.06
N LEU A 258 6.55 1.61 13.99
CA LEU A 258 6.11 1.13 12.67
C LEU A 258 6.15 -0.39 12.64
N LYS A 259 5.01 -1.01 12.93
CA LYS A 259 4.88 -2.47 12.98
C LYS A 259 4.72 -3.04 11.57
N VAL A 260 5.43 -4.15 11.33
CA VAL A 260 5.12 -5.07 10.22
C VAL A 260 4.28 -6.19 10.82
N PHE A 261 2.98 -6.22 10.49
CA PHE A 261 2.08 -7.29 10.92
C PHE A 261 2.36 -8.60 10.16
N GLN A 262 1.76 -9.69 10.60
CA GLN A 262 1.76 -10.94 9.82
C GLN A 262 0.98 -10.72 8.50
N LEU A 263 1.40 -11.38 7.42
CA LEU A 263 0.67 -11.32 6.16
C LEU A 263 -0.74 -11.92 6.32
N LEU A 264 -1.75 -11.18 5.87
CA LEU A 264 -3.11 -11.65 5.65
C LEU A 264 -3.40 -11.58 4.15
N THR A 265 -3.52 -12.73 3.51
CA THR A 265 -3.90 -12.81 2.10
C THR A 265 -5.42 -12.85 1.99
N VAL A 266 -5.99 -12.15 1.00
CA VAL A 266 -7.42 -12.17 0.68
C VAL A 266 -7.63 -12.65 -0.76
N ASP A 267 -8.69 -13.42 -0.97
CA ASP A 267 -9.26 -13.65 -2.31
C ASP A 267 -10.54 -12.83 -2.44
N ALA A 268 -10.40 -11.63 -3.01
CA ALA A 268 -11.49 -10.69 -3.26
C ALA A 268 -11.97 -10.71 -4.73
N SER A 269 -11.40 -11.58 -5.57
CA SER A 269 -11.61 -11.54 -7.02
C SER A 269 -13.07 -11.64 -7.46
N ALA A 270 -13.88 -12.38 -6.70
CA ALA A 270 -15.31 -12.52 -6.96
C ALA A 270 -16.09 -11.23 -6.64
N ILE A 271 -15.76 -10.56 -5.54
CA ILE A 271 -16.47 -9.36 -5.09
C ILE A 271 -16.04 -8.11 -5.86
N GLU A 272 -14.78 -8.05 -6.30
CA GLU A 272 -14.28 -6.95 -7.14
C GLU A 272 -14.94 -6.98 -8.53
N LYS A 273 -15.20 -8.17 -9.08
CA LYS A 273 -15.88 -8.34 -10.38
C LYS A 273 -17.39 -8.15 -10.31
N ASN A 274 -18.02 -8.58 -9.22
CA ASN A 274 -19.46 -8.49 -9.03
C ASN A 274 -19.78 -8.08 -7.57
N PRO A 275 -19.72 -6.78 -7.26
CA PRO A 275 -19.86 -6.29 -5.89
C PRO A 275 -21.23 -6.63 -5.29
N ALA A 276 -21.20 -7.45 -4.24
CA ALA A 276 -22.37 -7.87 -3.47
C ALA A 276 -21.94 -8.36 -2.09
N ALA A 277 -22.81 -8.22 -1.08
CA ALA A 277 -22.51 -8.77 0.24
C ALA A 277 -22.31 -10.29 0.13
N GLY A 278 -21.22 -10.80 0.72
CA GLY A 278 -20.84 -12.20 0.52
C GLY A 278 -19.64 -12.60 1.34
N LYS A 279 -19.37 -13.90 1.41
CA LYS A 279 -18.22 -14.43 2.12
C LYS A 279 -16.99 -14.33 1.22
N ILE A 280 -15.92 -13.76 1.76
CA ILE A 280 -14.61 -13.72 1.12
C ILE A 280 -13.61 -14.55 1.93
N SER A 281 -12.64 -15.13 1.24
CA SER A 281 -11.66 -16.04 1.85
C SER A 281 -10.40 -15.29 2.26
N PHE A 282 -9.88 -15.62 3.43
CA PHE A 282 -8.61 -15.11 3.93
C PHE A 282 -7.68 -16.25 4.29
N THR A 283 -6.38 -15.99 4.18
CA THR A 283 -5.33 -16.92 4.59
C THR A 283 -4.26 -16.21 5.40
N PHE A 284 -3.80 -16.84 6.48
CA PHE A 284 -2.65 -16.38 7.26
C PHE A 284 -1.86 -17.57 7.81
N GLU A 285 -0.64 -17.30 8.29
CA GLU A 285 0.23 -18.31 8.90
C GLU A 285 0.17 -18.25 10.42
N LEU A 286 0.15 -19.41 11.09
CA LEU A 286 0.24 -19.49 12.54
C LEU A 286 1.57 -18.92 13.03
N PRO A 287 1.58 -18.31 14.23
CA PRO A 287 2.81 -17.86 14.83
C PRO A 287 3.64 -19.07 15.26
N GLN A 288 4.94 -18.84 15.45
CA GLN A 288 5.82 -19.87 15.99
C GLN A 288 5.29 -20.33 17.35
N GLY A 289 5.09 -21.65 17.50
CA GLY A 289 4.47 -22.25 18.70
C GLY A 289 2.99 -22.58 18.56
N GLY A 290 2.35 -22.26 17.43
CA GLY A 290 0.95 -22.59 17.16
C GLY A 290 -0.03 -21.51 17.59
N PRO A 291 -1.35 -21.79 17.62
CA PRO A 291 -2.36 -20.80 17.97
C PRO A 291 -2.18 -20.28 19.40
N LYS A 292 -2.41 -18.98 19.60
CA LYS A 292 -2.32 -18.37 20.93
C LYS A 292 -3.54 -18.75 21.80
N PRO A 293 -3.39 -18.91 23.13
CA PRO A 293 -4.50 -19.29 24.01
C PRO A 293 -5.75 -18.38 23.88
N GLU A 294 -5.53 -17.08 23.70
CA GLU A 294 -6.60 -16.09 23.56
C GLU A 294 -7.44 -16.26 22.29
N TRP A 295 -6.96 -16.99 21.27
CA TRP A 295 -7.70 -17.25 20.03
C TRP A 295 -8.78 -18.31 20.18
N LYS A 296 -8.73 -19.09 21.27
CA LYS A 296 -9.62 -20.21 21.60
C LYS A 296 -9.56 -21.34 20.56
N SER A 297 -9.97 -22.54 20.96
CA SER A 297 -9.91 -23.73 20.09
C SER A 297 -10.91 -23.68 18.92
N ASP A 298 -11.95 -22.85 19.03
CA ASP A 298 -12.96 -22.62 18.00
C ASP A 298 -12.70 -21.35 17.17
N TRP A 299 -11.55 -20.69 17.36
CA TRP A 299 -11.15 -19.45 16.68
C TRP A 299 -12.01 -18.21 17.00
N SER A 300 -12.94 -18.31 17.96
CA SER A 300 -13.80 -17.19 18.37
C SER A 300 -13.07 -16.09 19.15
N GLY A 301 -11.77 -16.23 19.38
CA GLY A 301 -10.90 -15.18 19.89
C GLY A 301 -10.29 -14.28 18.81
N LEU A 302 -10.63 -14.52 17.55
CA LEU A 302 -10.24 -13.69 16.40
C LEU A 302 -11.46 -13.24 15.60
N GLU A 303 -11.32 -12.12 14.91
CA GLU A 303 -12.33 -11.60 13.98
C GLU A 303 -11.65 -10.86 12.82
N ILE A 304 -12.35 -10.74 11.69
CA ILE A 304 -11.96 -9.82 10.62
C ILE A 304 -12.55 -8.46 10.93
N VAL A 305 -11.72 -7.42 10.91
CA VAL A 305 -12.13 -6.02 11.04
C VAL A 305 -11.92 -5.34 9.70
N TYR A 306 -12.94 -4.65 9.20
CA TYR A 306 -12.88 -3.88 7.96
C TYR A 306 -12.87 -2.38 8.25
N ILE A 307 -12.05 -1.66 7.49
CA ILE A 307 -11.92 -0.21 7.50
C ILE A 307 -12.21 0.28 6.07
N ASN A 308 -13.25 1.09 5.91
CA ASN A 308 -13.63 1.69 4.62
C ASN A 308 -14.16 3.11 4.88
N GLN A 309 -13.75 4.06 4.04
CA GLN A 309 -14.02 5.49 4.19
C GLN A 309 -13.59 6.01 5.58
N GLN A 310 -14.30 7.02 6.09
CA GLN A 310 -14.17 7.55 7.45
C GLN A 310 -15.14 6.87 8.44
N ASN A 311 -15.73 5.73 8.06
CA ASN A 311 -16.68 5.01 8.90
C ASN A 311 -16.01 4.44 10.16
N ALA A 312 -16.80 4.19 11.20
CA ALA A 312 -16.35 3.33 12.28
C ALA A 312 -16.01 1.94 11.71
N PRO A 313 -14.90 1.31 12.13
CA PRO A 313 -14.57 -0.04 11.71
C PRO A 313 -15.67 -1.03 12.06
N ILE A 314 -15.86 -2.04 11.22
CA ILE A 314 -16.88 -3.07 11.39
C ILE A 314 -16.24 -4.45 11.50
N THR A 315 -16.86 -5.36 12.24
CA THR A 315 -16.33 -6.71 12.44
C THR A 315 -17.15 -7.76 11.73
N ALA A 316 -16.50 -8.86 11.38
CA ALA A 316 -17.10 -10.08 10.91
C ALA A 316 -16.47 -11.28 11.62
N SER A 317 -17.33 -12.15 12.13
CA SER A 317 -16.90 -13.41 12.74
C SER A 317 -16.22 -14.31 11.70
N LEU A 318 -15.27 -15.11 12.16
CA LEU A 318 -14.62 -16.11 11.31
C LEU A 318 -15.55 -17.29 11.08
N GLU A 319 -15.61 -17.73 9.83
CA GLU A 319 -16.38 -18.89 9.38
C GLU A 319 -15.48 -19.85 8.62
N SER A 320 -15.91 -21.12 8.52
CA SER A 320 -15.24 -22.13 7.69
C SER A 320 -13.73 -22.27 7.95
N VAL A 321 -13.28 -22.09 9.20
CA VAL A 321 -11.85 -22.10 9.55
C VAL A 321 -11.26 -23.49 9.34
N GLN A 322 -10.19 -23.56 8.55
CA GLN A 322 -9.45 -24.77 8.23
C GLN A 322 -7.96 -24.54 8.49
N VAL A 323 -7.34 -25.49 9.18
CA VAL A 323 -5.90 -25.47 9.46
C VAL A 323 -5.24 -26.60 8.68
N LYS A 324 -4.27 -26.26 7.82
CA LYS A 324 -3.48 -27.23 7.06
C LYS A 324 -2.00 -26.94 7.27
N GLY A 325 -1.37 -27.72 8.15
CA GLY A 325 0.00 -27.44 8.57
C GLY A 325 0.05 -26.15 9.38
N ASN A 326 0.81 -25.16 8.91
CA ASN A 326 0.92 -23.84 9.54
C ASN A 326 -0.03 -22.80 8.93
N THR A 327 -0.67 -23.12 7.81
CA THR A 327 -1.58 -22.24 7.10
C THR A 327 -3.00 -22.37 7.64
N VAL A 328 -3.61 -21.23 7.96
CA VAL A 328 -5.03 -21.13 8.34
C VAL A 328 -5.79 -20.44 7.21
N THR A 329 -6.83 -21.09 6.71
CA THR A 329 -7.77 -20.51 5.74
C THR A 329 -9.12 -20.34 6.43
N LEU A 330 -9.76 -19.19 6.21
CA LEU A 330 -11.05 -18.86 6.81
C LEU A 330 -11.91 -18.07 5.82
N GLN A 331 -13.18 -17.90 6.16
CA GLN A 331 -14.10 -17.00 5.47
C GLN A 331 -14.64 -15.98 6.45
N ALA A 332 -14.97 -14.78 5.96
CA ALA A 332 -15.73 -13.80 6.72
C ALA A 332 -16.71 -13.08 5.79
N LEU A 333 -17.84 -12.64 6.33
CA LEU A 333 -18.79 -11.82 5.58
C LEU A 333 -18.15 -10.47 5.26
N PHE A 334 -18.06 -10.13 3.98
CA PHE A 334 -17.83 -8.77 3.51
C PHE A 334 -19.18 -8.09 3.28
N PRO A 335 -19.54 -7.06 4.06
CA PRO A 335 -20.88 -6.49 4.05
C PRO A 335 -20.98 -5.37 3.01
N PHE A 336 -20.71 -5.70 1.74
CA PHE A 336 -20.84 -4.73 0.65
C PHE A 336 -22.25 -4.16 0.60
N ASP A 337 -22.32 -2.83 0.57
CA ASP A 337 -23.52 -2.07 0.33
C ASP A 337 -23.16 -0.91 -0.60
N ALA A 338 -23.79 -0.87 -1.77
CA ALA A 338 -23.41 0.05 -2.84
C ALA A 338 -23.50 1.54 -2.43
N ALA A 339 -24.27 1.89 -1.40
CA ALA A 339 -24.40 3.25 -0.92
C ALA A 339 -23.50 3.57 0.28
N THR A 340 -23.21 2.59 1.14
CA THR A 340 -22.65 2.85 2.48
C THR A 340 -21.32 2.16 2.77
N PHE A 341 -20.99 1.05 2.12
CA PHE A 341 -19.79 0.29 2.49
C PHE A 341 -19.20 -0.52 1.33
N GLY A 342 -17.88 -0.41 1.15
CA GLY A 342 -17.07 -1.33 0.35
C GLY A 342 -16.61 -0.81 -1.01
N ASN A 343 -17.12 0.32 -1.51
CA ASN A 343 -16.51 1.02 -2.66
C ASN A 343 -15.17 1.66 -2.27
N GLY A 344 -14.31 1.91 -3.26
CA GLY A 344 -12.90 2.28 -3.11
C GLY A 344 -12.09 1.23 -2.35
N LEU A 345 -11.02 1.70 -1.71
CA LEU A 345 -10.18 0.87 -0.85
C LEU A 345 -10.95 0.41 0.40
N THR A 346 -10.90 -0.88 0.70
CA THR A 346 -11.22 -1.43 2.01
C THR A 346 -10.01 -2.16 2.56
N ILE A 347 -9.61 -1.84 3.79
CA ILE A 347 -8.55 -2.52 4.52
C ILE A 347 -9.18 -3.54 5.46
N ALA A 348 -8.78 -4.80 5.34
CA ALA A 348 -9.15 -5.86 6.27
C ALA A 348 -7.95 -6.23 7.16
N ALA A 349 -8.23 -6.46 8.45
CA ALA A 349 -7.24 -6.92 9.41
C ALA A 349 -7.83 -8.08 10.24
N LEU A 350 -7.00 -9.09 10.51
CA LEU A 350 -7.31 -10.15 11.46
C LEU A 350 -6.90 -9.68 12.85
N ALA A 351 -7.88 -9.41 13.70
CA ALA A 351 -7.68 -8.79 15.01
C ALA A 351 -8.16 -9.70 16.15
N THR A 352 -7.71 -9.39 17.36
CA THR A 352 -8.16 -10.06 18.59
C THR A 352 -9.61 -9.68 18.88
N ALA A 353 -10.49 -10.67 18.97
CA ALA A 353 -11.92 -10.43 19.19
C ALA A 353 -12.19 -9.77 20.54
N GLY A 354 -13.06 -8.76 20.55
CA GLY A 354 -13.45 -8.02 21.76
C GLY A 354 -12.43 -6.97 22.23
N ALA A 355 -11.34 -6.76 21.48
CA ALA A 355 -10.48 -5.60 21.67
C ALA A 355 -11.22 -4.31 21.27
N PRO A 356 -10.84 -3.14 21.81
CA PRO A 356 -11.31 -1.86 21.30
C PRO A 356 -10.96 -1.71 19.80
N ILE A 357 -11.91 -1.26 18.98
CA ILE A 357 -11.77 -1.11 17.52
C ILE A 357 -12.52 0.11 16.97
N ALA A 358 -12.87 1.07 17.82
CA ALA A 358 -13.66 2.24 17.43
C ALA A 358 -12.90 3.20 16.49
N THR A 359 -11.58 3.09 16.42
CA THR A 359 -10.71 3.90 15.56
C THR A 359 -9.73 3.02 14.79
N VAL A 360 -9.20 3.51 13.68
CA VAL A 360 -8.19 2.82 12.86
C VAL A 360 -6.93 2.48 13.69
N ASP A 361 -6.53 3.36 14.62
CA ASP A 361 -5.42 3.11 15.57
C ASP A 361 -5.70 1.93 16.51
N GLN A 362 -6.94 1.84 17.01
CA GLN A 362 -7.37 0.74 17.86
C GLN A 362 -7.38 -0.58 17.08
N VAL A 363 -7.83 -0.58 15.82
CA VAL A 363 -7.75 -1.75 14.94
C VAL A 363 -6.29 -2.16 14.73
N ALA A 364 -5.40 -1.22 14.39
CA ALA A 364 -3.98 -1.51 14.23
C ALA A 364 -3.34 -2.07 15.52
N ALA A 365 -3.74 -1.58 16.69
CA ALA A 365 -3.27 -2.11 17.97
C ALA A 365 -3.76 -3.53 18.25
N ALA A 366 -4.97 -3.88 17.82
CA ALA A 366 -5.57 -5.20 17.98
C ALA A 366 -5.17 -6.22 16.88
N THR A 367 -4.52 -5.74 15.81
CA THR A 367 -4.19 -6.53 14.62
C THR A 367 -3.09 -7.55 14.90
N TYR A 368 -3.34 -8.79 14.47
CA TYR A 368 -2.33 -9.83 14.36
C TYR A 368 -1.79 -9.94 12.93
N ALA A 369 -2.69 -10.01 11.94
CA ALA A 369 -2.34 -10.12 10.52
C ALA A 369 -3.07 -9.08 9.67
N GLY A 370 -2.37 -8.48 8.71
CA GLY A 370 -2.90 -7.43 7.83
C GLY A 370 -1.79 -6.55 7.25
N PRO A 371 -2.16 -5.51 6.49
CA PRO A 371 -3.50 -5.32 5.92
C PRO A 371 -3.73 -6.27 4.74
N ALA A 372 -4.95 -6.78 4.60
CA ALA A 372 -5.43 -7.29 3.32
C ALA A 372 -6.20 -6.17 2.62
N LEU A 373 -5.90 -5.91 1.35
CA LEU A 373 -6.44 -4.79 0.58
C LEU A 373 -7.50 -5.31 -0.38
N ILE A 374 -8.63 -4.62 -0.46
CA ILE A 374 -9.77 -4.95 -1.33
C ILE A 374 -10.17 -3.66 -2.05
N GLU A 375 -10.23 -3.67 -3.38
CA GLU A 375 -10.47 -2.46 -4.17
C GLU A 375 -11.70 -2.62 -5.08
N ILE A 376 -12.76 -1.84 -4.83
CA ILE A 376 -14.02 -1.92 -5.59
C ILE A 376 -14.38 -0.57 -6.20
N ASN A 377 -14.74 -0.53 -7.49
CA ASN A 377 -15.26 0.62 -8.26
C ASN A 377 -14.32 1.78 -8.49
#